data_AF-A0A3S9NLW0-F1
#
_entry.id   AF-A0A3S9NLW0-F1
#
_cell.length_a   1.000
_cell.length_b   1.000
_cell.length_c   1.000
_cell.angle_alpha   90.00
_cell.angle_beta   90.00
_cell.angle_gamma   90.00
#
_symmetry.space_group_name_H-M   'P 1'
#
loop_
_entity.id
_entity.type
_entity.pdbx_description
1 polymer ?
#
loop_
_entity_poly.entity_id
_entity_poly.type
_entity_poly.pdbx_seq_one_letter_code
_entity_poly.pdbx_strand_id
1 'polypeptide(L)'
;MSNRSEFLKSLEFQLGCHINTVCLLDEPNIQKLVTENEASLHLLNCYLQGIILSDQADLLIIKKILDLVKLLKLLVLQRVMMCEAHESTKRTPQKFVIPKRFVKLKSSKIRDDQIDVLEEWYSYNHFHPYLKESSKEDLHIRTGLSQEQIKFWVSDKRRREKSKVISPELKPFLS
;
A
#
# COMPACT_ATOMS: atom_id res chain seq x y z
N MET A 1 -12.76 -21.98 23.87
CA MET A 1 -12.06 -20.80 23.29
C MET A 1 -12.92 -19.60 23.63
N SER A 2 -12.42 -18.66 24.43
CA SER A 2 -13.25 -17.58 24.99
C SER A 2 -13.48 -16.45 23.96
N ASN A 3 -14.70 -15.91 23.89
CA ASN A 3 -15.09 -14.78 23.02
C ASN A 3 -14.10 -13.59 23.08
N ARG A 4 -13.41 -13.40 24.22
CA ARG A 4 -12.31 -12.45 24.41
C ARG A 4 -11.18 -12.59 23.37
N SER A 5 -10.66 -13.79 23.20
CA SER A 5 -9.51 -14.03 22.29
C SER A 5 -9.92 -13.84 20.83
N GLU A 6 -11.17 -14.14 20.50
CA GLU A 6 -11.74 -13.96 19.17
C GLU A 6 -11.98 -12.48 18.85
N PHE A 7 -12.52 -11.70 19.80
CA PHE A 7 -12.62 -10.24 19.70
C PHE A 7 -11.25 -9.57 19.51
N LEU A 8 -10.25 -9.93 20.33
CA LEU A 8 -8.90 -9.37 20.23
C LEU A 8 -8.23 -9.70 18.88
N LYS A 9 -8.40 -10.91 18.35
CA LYS A 9 -7.88 -11.30 17.01
C LYS A 9 -8.60 -10.57 15.88
N SER A 10 -9.91 -10.37 15.99
CA SER A 10 -10.68 -9.58 15.02
C SER A 10 -10.18 -8.12 14.98
N LEU A 11 -9.89 -7.53 16.15
CA LEU A 11 -9.35 -6.18 16.25
C LEU A 11 -7.90 -6.07 15.73
N GLU A 12 -7.04 -7.06 16.01
CA GLU A 12 -5.68 -7.18 15.43
C GLU A 12 -5.75 -7.21 13.89
N PHE A 13 -6.65 -8.02 13.33
CA PHE A 13 -6.86 -8.15 11.88
C PHE A 13 -7.39 -6.86 11.23
N GLN A 14 -8.37 -6.20 11.87
CA GLN A 14 -8.93 -4.93 11.37
C GLN A 14 -7.87 -3.83 11.31
N LEU A 15 -7.07 -3.66 12.37
CA LEU A 15 -5.97 -2.69 12.40
C LEU A 15 -4.88 -3.01 11.37
N GLY A 16 -4.57 -4.29 11.14
CA GLY A 16 -3.69 -4.73 10.05
C GLY A 16 -4.21 -4.36 8.66
N CYS A 17 -5.52 -4.51 8.43
CA CYS A 17 -6.18 -4.06 7.21
C CYS A 17 -6.12 -2.53 7.06
N HIS A 18 -6.29 -1.77 8.13
CA HIS A 18 -6.18 -0.30 8.11
C HIS A 18 -4.76 0.16 7.76
N ILE A 19 -3.71 -0.47 8.32
CA ILE A 19 -2.31 -0.16 7.99
C ILE A 19 -2.03 -0.41 6.49
N ASN A 20 -2.42 -1.57 5.96
CA ASN A 20 -2.30 -1.85 4.53
C ASN A 20 -3.07 -0.81 3.68
N THR A 21 -4.21 -0.34 4.16
CA THR A 21 -5.03 0.69 3.50
C THR A 21 -4.33 2.07 3.48
N VAL A 22 -3.66 2.50 4.56
CA VAL A 22 -2.84 3.74 4.56
C VAL A 22 -1.64 3.66 3.62
N CYS A 23 -1.04 2.47 3.50
CA CYS A 23 0.07 2.22 2.60
C CYS A 23 -0.33 2.21 1.11
N LEU A 24 -1.63 2.06 0.78
CA LEU A 24 -2.12 1.80 -0.57
C LEU A 24 -3.11 2.84 -1.14
N LEU A 25 -3.55 3.84 -0.36
CA LEU A 25 -4.49 4.89 -0.81
C LEU A 25 -3.87 6.30 -0.93
N ASP A 26 -4.41 7.08 -1.86
CA ASP A 26 -4.19 8.53 -2.06
C ASP A 26 -5.42 9.38 -1.67
N GLU A 27 -5.22 10.68 -1.38
CA GLU A 27 -6.18 11.68 -0.88
C GLU A 27 -7.10 11.24 0.31
N PRO A 28 -8.39 10.94 0.16
CA PRO A 28 -9.38 11.62 1.00
C PRO A 28 -9.93 10.78 2.17
N ASN A 29 -9.56 9.50 2.28
CA ASN A 29 -10.10 8.60 3.31
C ASN A 29 -9.28 8.57 4.62
N ILE A 30 -8.18 9.33 4.71
CA ILE A 30 -7.33 9.37 5.91
C ILE A 30 -8.15 9.80 7.13
N GLN A 31 -8.99 10.85 7.00
CA GLN A 31 -9.81 11.33 8.12
C GLN A 31 -10.83 10.29 8.60
N LYS A 32 -11.51 9.60 7.67
CA LYS A 32 -12.44 8.51 7.99
C LYS A 32 -11.73 7.37 8.72
N LEU A 33 -10.54 7.00 8.25
CA LEU A 33 -9.75 5.95 8.86
C LEU A 33 -9.23 6.36 10.25
N VAL A 34 -8.86 7.63 10.46
CA VAL A 34 -8.53 8.17 11.79
C VAL A 34 -9.69 8.00 12.75
N THR A 35 -10.91 8.39 12.35
CA THR A 35 -12.11 8.20 13.17
C THR A 35 -12.42 6.71 13.44
N GLU A 36 -12.24 5.83 12.46
CA GLU A 36 -12.39 4.37 12.62
C GLU A 36 -11.34 3.77 13.57
N ASN A 37 -10.12 4.31 13.59
CA ASN A 37 -9.06 3.94 14.53
C ASN A 37 -9.32 4.45 15.95
N GLU A 38 -9.82 5.68 16.09
CA GLU A 38 -10.23 6.25 17.39
C GLU A 38 -11.40 5.48 17.98
N ALA A 39 -12.39 5.09 17.18
CA ALA A 39 -13.47 4.19 17.61
C ALA A 39 -12.93 2.80 18.02
N SER A 40 -12.01 2.23 17.25
CA SER A 40 -11.35 0.95 17.58
C SER A 40 -10.58 1.02 18.91
N LEU A 41 -9.93 2.16 19.20
CA LEU A 41 -9.24 2.43 20.47
C LEU A 41 -10.21 2.66 21.62
N HIS A 42 -11.31 3.37 21.40
CA HIS A 42 -12.35 3.58 22.41
C HIS A 42 -12.96 2.24 22.83
N LEU A 43 -13.28 1.36 21.86
CA LEU A 43 -13.75 0.00 22.11
C LEU A 43 -12.73 -0.83 22.91
N LEU A 44 -11.44 -0.77 22.56
CA LEU A 44 -10.38 -1.42 23.33
C LEU A 44 -10.30 -0.88 24.76
N ASN A 45 -10.39 0.44 24.96
CA ASN A 45 -10.29 1.05 26.28
C ASN A 45 -11.50 0.70 27.17
N CYS A 46 -12.72 0.74 26.62
CA CYS A 46 -13.92 0.26 27.30
C CYS A 46 -13.86 -1.25 27.61
N TYR A 47 -13.22 -2.05 26.74
CA TYR A 47 -13.02 -3.48 26.98
C TYR A 47 -12.00 -3.75 28.10
N LEU A 48 -10.97 -2.91 28.23
CA LEU A 48 -9.95 -3.04 29.27
C LEU A 48 -10.39 -2.48 30.63
N GLN A 49 -11.34 -1.53 30.66
CA GLN A 49 -11.93 -1.02 31.90
C GLN A 49 -12.71 -2.13 32.64
N GLY A 50 -12.15 -2.57 33.78
CA GLY A 50 -12.77 -3.56 34.66
C GLY A 50 -12.32 -5.02 34.47
N ILE A 51 -11.39 -5.30 33.54
CA ILE A 51 -10.87 -6.65 33.33
C ILE A 51 -9.51 -6.86 34.02
N ILE A 52 -9.43 -7.89 34.87
CA ILE A 52 -8.15 -8.39 35.39
C ILE A 52 -7.53 -9.32 34.32
N LEU A 53 -6.47 -8.83 33.67
CA LEU A 53 -5.72 -9.58 32.65
C LEU A 53 -4.68 -10.50 33.29
N SER A 54 -5.03 -11.77 33.48
CA SER A 54 -4.09 -12.82 33.93
C SER A 54 -3.58 -13.76 32.82
N ASP A 55 -4.11 -13.66 31.60
CA ASP A 55 -3.74 -14.54 30.49
C ASP A 55 -2.60 -13.94 29.64
N GLN A 56 -1.46 -14.63 29.56
CA GLN A 56 -0.32 -14.21 28.73
C GLN A 56 -0.66 -14.12 27.24
N ALA A 57 -1.56 -14.97 26.73
CA ALA A 57 -1.91 -14.96 25.32
C ALA A 57 -2.64 -13.66 24.94
N ASP A 58 -3.58 -13.23 25.78
CA ASP A 58 -4.32 -11.99 25.56
C ASP A 58 -3.43 -10.75 25.79
N LEU A 59 -2.52 -10.77 26.77
CA LEU A 59 -1.51 -9.72 26.97
C LEU A 59 -0.60 -9.55 25.74
N LEU A 60 -0.21 -10.63 25.07
CA LEU A 60 0.57 -10.58 23.83
C LEU A 60 -0.23 -9.97 22.68
N ILE A 61 -1.51 -10.31 22.52
CA ILE A 61 -2.37 -9.74 21.48
C ILE A 61 -2.63 -8.25 21.75
N ILE A 62 -2.89 -7.85 23.01
CA ILE A 62 -3.04 -6.44 23.40
C ILE A 62 -1.76 -5.64 23.11
N LYS A 63 -0.57 -6.20 23.41
CA LYS A 63 0.70 -5.56 23.08
C LYS A 63 0.85 -5.32 21.57
N LYS A 64 0.53 -6.31 20.74
CA LYS A 64 0.53 -6.15 19.28
C LYS A 64 -0.46 -5.09 18.82
N ILE A 65 -1.68 -5.09 19.35
CA ILE A 65 -2.71 -4.07 19.04
C ILE A 65 -2.18 -2.66 19.34
N LEU A 66 -1.53 -2.47 20.50
CA LEU A 66 -0.90 -1.19 20.86
C LEU A 66 0.24 -0.79 19.90
N ASP A 67 1.04 -1.74 19.44
CA ASP A 67 2.14 -1.47 18.51
C ASP A 67 1.64 -1.18 17.08
N LEU A 68 0.58 -1.87 16.63
CA LEU A 68 -0.14 -1.57 15.37
C LEU A 68 -0.76 -0.17 15.41
N VAL A 69 -1.37 0.23 16.53
CA VAL A 69 -1.90 1.58 16.74
C VAL A 69 -0.80 2.65 16.64
N LYS A 70 0.36 2.44 17.27
CA LYS A 70 1.49 3.38 17.20
C LYS A 70 1.97 3.54 15.75
N LEU A 71 2.15 2.43 15.04
CA LEU A 71 2.56 2.43 13.63
C LEU A 71 1.55 3.20 12.77
N LEU A 72 0.26 2.94 12.96
CA LEU A 72 -0.82 3.58 12.22
C LEU A 72 -0.88 5.09 12.49
N LYS A 73 -0.67 5.52 13.74
CA LYS A 73 -0.55 6.94 14.11
C LYS A 73 0.64 7.63 13.45
N LEU A 74 1.80 6.96 13.38
CA LEU A 74 3.00 7.48 12.70
C LEU A 74 2.77 7.63 11.20
N LEU A 75 2.17 6.64 10.54
CA LEU A 75 1.84 6.69 9.12
C LEU A 75 0.83 7.80 8.78
N VAL A 76 -0.21 7.98 9.61
CA VAL A 76 -1.15 9.09 9.47
C VAL A 76 -0.45 10.45 9.63
N LEU A 77 0.36 10.62 10.68
CA LEU A 77 1.08 11.87 10.93
C LEU A 77 2.02 12.22 9.76
N GLN A 78 2.77 11.24 9.26
CA GLN A 78 3.64 11.41 8.10
C GLN A 78 2.85 11.83 6.85
N ARG A 79 1.65 11.28 6.62
CA ARG A 79 0.78 11.70 5.50
C ARG A 79 0.24 13.12 5.69
N VAL A 80 -0.19 13.51 6.89
CA VAL A 80 -0.67 14.88 7.19
C VAL A 80 0.43 15.91 6.91
N MET A 81 1.66 15.67 7.39
CA MET A 81 2.80 16.55 7.12
C MET A 81 3.11 16.69 5.63
N MET A 82 2.93 15.63 4.83
CA MET A 82 3.09 15.69 3.37
C MET A 82 1.99 16.53 2.70
N CYS A 83 0.76 16.52 3.22
CA CYS A 83 -0.32 17.38 2.74
C CYS A 83 -0.03 18.87 3.04
N GLU A 84 0.40 19.20 4.27
CA GLU A 84 0.73 20.56 4.70
C GLU A 84 1.92 21.16 3.93
N ALA A 85 2.91 20.33 3.60
CA ALA A 85 4.04 20.73 2.74
C ALA A 85 3.58 21.15 1.33
N HIS A 86 2.53 20.55 0.78
CA HIS A 86 1.98 20.88 -0.54
C HIS A 86 1.13 22.16 -0.57
N GLU A 87 0.62 22.65 0.57
CA GLU A 87 -0.07 23.94 0.66
C GLU A 87 0.91 25.11 0.77
N SER A 88 2.06 24.89 1.41
CA SER A 88 3.11 25.90 1.64
C SER A 88 3.70 26.51 0.35
N THR A 89 3.63 25.81 -0.77
CA THR A 89 4.26 26.21 -2.06
C THR A 89 3.32 26.94 -3.03
N LYS A 90 2.09 27.32 -2.60
CA LYS A 90 1.07 27.89 -3.52
C LYS A 90 0.77 29.38 -3.30
N ARG A 91 1.67 30.24 -3.80
CA ARG A 91 1.45 31.63 -4.22
C ARG A 91 2.28 31.81 -5.52
N THR A 92 1.81 32.28 -6.68
CA THR A 92 0.51 32.84 -7.12
C THR A 92 0.28 32.41 -8.61
N PRO A 93 -0.70 32.87 -9.42
CA PRO A 93 -1.54 31.91 -10.16
C PRO A 93 -1.43 31.92 -11.69
N GLN A 94 -1.48 30.74 -12.31
CA GLN A 94 -2.13 30.59 -13.62
C GLN A 94 -3.25 29.54 -13.54
N LYS A 95 -4.41 29.94 -14.06
CA LYS A 95 -5.68 29.21 -13.91
C LYS A 95 -5.73 28.04 -14.88
N PHE A 96 -5.55 26.82 -14.39
CA PHE A 96 -6.17 25.64 -14.99
C PHE A 96 -7.06 24.96 -13.97
N VAL A 97 -8.37 25.19 -14.13
CA VAL A 97 -9.41 24.42 -13.44
C VAL A 97 -9.45 23.05 -14.09
N ILE A 98 -8.93 22.03 -13.41
CA ILE A 98 -9.15 20.62 -13.78
C ILE A 98 -9.99 19.99 -12.65
N PRO A 99 -11.25 19.59 -12.92
CA PRO A 99 -12.14 19.11 -11.87
C PRO A 99 -11.67 17.83 -11.19
N LYS A 100 -12.00 17.67 -9.90
CA LYS A 100 -11.90 16.40 -9.16
C LYS A 100 -12.87 15.36 -9.75
N ARG A 101 -12.41 14.67 -10.79
CA ARG A 101 -12.73 13.28 -11.07
C ARG A 101 -11.46 12.59 -11.50
N PHE A 102 -10.91 11.74 -10.63
CA PHE A 102 -10.32 10.51 -11.15
C PHE A 102 -11.47 9.70 -11.76
N VAL A 103 -11.82 10.08 -12.99
CA VAL A 103 -12.19 9.09 -14.00
C VAL A 103 -11.19 7.95 -13.81
N LYS A 104 -11.66 6.71 -13.60
CA LYS A 104 -10.82 5.53 -13.81
C LYS A 104 -10.20 5.77 -15.18
N LEU A 105 -8.95 6.22 -15.24
CA LEU A 105 -8.32 6.51 -16.52
C LEU A 105 -8.45 5.19 -17.25
N LYS A 106 -9.21 5.16 -18.36
CA LYS A 106 -9.15 4.04 -19.28
C LYS A 106 -7.68 3.86 -19.50
N SER A 107 -7.11 2.75 -19.01
CA SER A 107 -5.68 2.54 -19.03
C SER A 107 -5.30 2.57 -20.49
N SER A 108 -4.79 3.72 -20.96
CA SER A 108 -4.30 3.88 -22.32
C SER A 108 -3.25 2.80 -22.42
N LYS A 109 -3.54 1.79 -23.25
CA LYS A 109 -2.66 0.62 -23.39
C LYS A 109 -1.25 1.18 -23.55
N ILE A 110 -0.35 0.82 -22.64
CA ILE A 110 1.05 1.24 -22.72
C ILE A 110 1.49 0.88 -24.13
N ARG A 111 2.02 1.87 -24.86
CA ARG A 111 2.33 1.71 -26.28
C ARG A 111 3.43 0.67 -26.41
N ASP A 112 3.44 -0.08 -27.51
CA ASP A 112 4.33 -1.24 -27.62
C ASP A 112 5.82 -0.83 -27.55
N ASP A 113 6.20 0.36 -28.03
CA ASP A 113 7.54 0.95 -27.84
C ASP A 113 7.88 1.31 -26.38
N GLN A 114 6.88 1.70 -25.58
CA GLN A 114 7.05 1.91 -24.14
C GLN A 114 7.15 0.58 -23.40
N ILE A 115 6.46 -0.47 -23.87
CA ILE A 115 6.57 -1.84 -23.36
C ILE A 115 7.98 -2.36 -23.65
N ASP A 116 8.51 -2.22 -24.87
CA ASP A 116 9.84 -2.71 -25.25
C ASP A 116 10.95 -2.19 -24.31
N VAL A 117 10.92 -0.89 -23.95
CA VAL A 117 11.86 -0.28 -22.99
C VAL A 117 11.71 -0.85 -21.57
N LEU A 118 10.49 -1.17 -21.15
CA LEU A 118 10.20 -1.77 -19.84
C LEU A 118 10.61 -3.26 -19.79
N GLU A 119 10.37 -4.00 -20.87
CA GLU A 119 10.80 -5.38 -21.07
C GLU A 119 12.34 -5.49 -21.09
N GLU A 120 13.01 -4.59 -21.82
CA GLU A 120 14.47 -4.47 -21.86
C GLU A 120 15.03 -4.30 -20.44
N TRP A 121 14.57 -3.28 -19.70
CA TRP A 121 15.01 -3.05 -18.33
C TRP A 121 14.74 -4.27 -17.44
N TYR A 122 13.58 -4.90 -17.58
CA TYR A 122 13.21 -6.08 -16.80
C TYR A 122 14.12 -7.27 -17.10
N SER A 123 14.55 -7.45 -18.36
CA SER A 123 15.47 -8.50 -18.76
C SER A 123 16.86 -8.33 -18.13
N TYR A 124 17.42 -7.12 -18.17
CA TYR A 124 18.70 -6.80 -17.50
C TYR A 124 18.62 -6.95 -15.98
N ASN A 125 17.45 -6.74 -15.38
CA ASN A 125 17.24 -6.84 -13.93
C ASN A 125 16.57 -8.15 -13.50
N HIS A 126 16.54 -9.19 -14.35
CA HIS A 126 15.76 -10.43 -14.10
C HIS A 126 16.06 -11.10 -12.76
N PHE A 127 17.31 -11.07 -12.29
CA PHE A 127 17.71 -11.65 -10.99
C PHE A 127 17.14 -10.88 -9.77
N HIS A 128 16.97 -9.56 -9.90
CA HIS A 128 16.42 -8.71 -8.84
C HIS A 128 15.53 -7.59 -9.43
N PRO A 129 14.32 -7.93 -9.91
CA PRO A 129 13.46 -7.03 -10.72
C PRO A 129 12.68 -6.03 -9.86
N TYR A 130 13.39 -5.31 -8.98
CA TYR A 130 12.87 -4.30 -8.08
C TYR A 130 13.48 -2.95 -8.44
N LEU A 131 12.60 -1.97 -8.71
CA LEU A 131 12.96 -0.63 -9.12
C LEU A 131 13.74 0.12 -8.02
N LYS A 132 14.93 0.62 -8.38
CA LYS A 132 15.65 1.65 -7.61
C LYS A 132 15.18 3.04 -8.04
N GLU A 133 15.52 4.07 -7.28
CA GLU A 133 15.15 5.46 -7.60
C GLU A 133 15.68 5.88 -8.99
N SER A 134 16.97 5.63 -9.25
CA SER A 134 17.61 5.87 -10.55
C SER A 134 16.94 5.11 -11.70
N SER A 135 16.48 3.88 -11.47
CA SER A 135 15.77 3.10 -12.49
C SER A 135 14.36 3.62 -12.77
N LYS A 136 13.68 4.21 -11.78
CA LYS A 136 12.37 4.87 -12.01
C LYS A 136 12.54 6.12 -12.85
N GLU A 137 13.59 6.89 -12.60
CA GLU A 137 13.87 8.12 -13.33
C GLU A 137 14.33 7.84 -14.77
N ASP A 138 15.24 6.88 -14.98
CA ASP A 138 15.64 6.41 -16.32
C ASP A 138 14.43 5.98 -17.16
N LEU A 139 13.58 5.10 -16.59
CA LEU A 139 12.38 4.63 -17.28
C LEU A 139 11.35 5.75 -17.51
N HIS A 140 11.23 6.70 -16.59
CA HIS A 140 10.36 7.88 -16.77
C HIS A 140 10.81 8.71 -17.97
N ILE A 141 12.10 9.06 -18.03
CA ILE A 141 12.71 9.84 -19.12
C ILE A 141 12.57 9.11 -20.46
N ARG A 142 12.82 7.80 -20.49
CA ARG A 142 12.84 7.00 -21.72
C ARG A 142 11.46 6.63 -22.27
N THR A 143 10.45 6.49 -21.41
CA THR A 143 9.10 6.06 -21.83
C THR A 143 8.06 7.19 -21.82
N GLY A 144 8.31 8.28 -21.09
CA GLY A 144 7.30 9.31 -20.79
C GLY A 144 6.16 8.85 -19.86
N LEU A 145 6.20 7.61 -19.34
CA LEU A 145 5.22 7.09 -18.39
C LEU A 145 5.44 7.70 -17.00
N SER A 146 4.38 7.87 -16.22
CA SER A 146 4.52 8.29 -14.83
C SER A 146 5.27 7.24 -14.00
N GLN A 147 5.99 7.67 -12.95
CA GLN A 147 6.66 6.74 -12.04
C GLN A 147 5.69 5.72 -11.41
N GLU A 148 4.40 6.05 -11.27
CA GLU A 148 3.35 5.12 -10.85
C GLU A 148 3.06 4.05 -11.90
N GLN A 149 2.84 4.45 -13.17
CA GLN A 149 2.63 3.50 -14.27
C GLN A 149 3.79 2.50 -14.37
N ILE A 150 5.03 2.97 -14.20
CA ILE A 150 6.24 2.14 -14.16
C ILE A 150 6.23 1.18 -12.95
N LYS A 151 5.92 1.67 -11.74
CA LYS A 151 5.78 0.83 -10.53
C LYS A 151 4.71 -0.25 -10.70
N PHE A 152 3.54 0.10 -11.24
CA PHE A 152 2.44 -0.83 -11.49
C PHE A 152 2.84 -1.89 -12.52
N TRP A 153 3.43 -1.46 -13.64
CA TRP A 153 3.85 -2.36 -14.71
C TRP A 153 4.88 -3.38 -14.23
N VAL A 154 5.98 -2.94 -13.58
CA VAL A 154 7.03 -3.87 -13.10
C VAL A 154 6.47 -4.82 -12.03
N SER A 155 5.53 -4.35 -11.20
CA SER A 155 4.90 -5.20 -10.18
C SER A 155 3.97 -6.25 -10.77
N ASP A 156 3.20 -5.90 -11.80
CA ASP A 156 2.38 -6.86 -12.55
C ASP A 156 3.26 -7.84 -13.36
N LYS A 157 4.35 -7.37 -13.97
CA LYS A 157 5.34 -8.20 -14.66
C LYS A 157 5.93 -9.25 -13.73
N ARG A 158 6.44 -8.86 -12.54
CA ARG A 158 6.91 -9.81 -11.51
C ARG A 158 5.85 -10.85 -11.15
N ARG A 159 4.59 -10.42 -10.98
CA ARG A 159 3.47 -11.33 -10.68
C ARG A 159 3.25 -12.34 -11.81
N ARG A 160 3.20 -11.88 -13.07
CA ARG A 160 3.02 -12.74 -14.24
C ARG A 160 4.15 -13.75 -14.42
N GLU A 161 5.41 -13.33 -14.32
CA GLU A 161 6.54 -14.26 -14.46
C GLU A 161 6.55 -15.31 -13.34
N LYS A 162 6.22 -14.95 -12.09
CA LYS A 162 6.05 -15.94 -11.00
C LYS A 162 4.89 -16.93 -11.26
N SER A 163 3.83 -16.50 -11.95
CA SER A 163 2.70 -17.36 -12.32
C SER A 163 2.95 -18.23 -13.56
N LYS A 164 4.04 -18.02 -14.31
CA LYS A 164 4.42 -18.84 -15.48
C LYS A 164 5.23 -20.08 -15.12
N VAL A 165 5.25 -20.51 -13.86
CA VAL A 165 5.89 -21.78 -13.47
C VAL A 165 5.16 -22.93 -14.16
N ILE A 166 5.78 -23.47 -15.20
CA ILE A 166 5.28 -24.60 -15.97
C ILE A 166 5.24 -25.83 -15.06
N SER A 167 4.09 -26.52 -15.03
CA SER A 167 3.90 -27.77 -14.28
C SER A 167 5.04 -28.74 -14.55
N PRO A 168 5.63 -29.40 -13.53
CA PRO A 168 6.76 -30.31 -13.73
C PRO A 168 6.50 -31.40 -14.79
N GLU A 169 5.25 -31.88 -14.86
CA GLU A 169 4.74 -32.86 -15.82
C GLU A 169 4.83 -32.41 -17.28
N LEU A 170 4.82 -31.10 -17.55
CA LEU A 170 4.88 -30.56 -18.91
C LEU A 170 6.32 -30.25 -19.36
N LYS A 171 7.30 -30.22 -18.45
CA LYS A 171 8.71 -29.95 -18.78
C LYS A 171 9.32 -30.94 -19.80
N PRO A 172 9.03 -32.25 -19.77
CA PRO A 172 9.56 -33.20 -20.76
C PRO A 172 9.02 -33.01 -22.18
N PHE A 173 7.97 -32.20 -22.37
CA PHE A 173 7.35 -31.93 -23.68
C PHE A 173 7.75 -30.58 -24.28
N LEU A 174 8.72 -29.89 -23.66
CA LEU A 174 9.19 -28.56 -24.04
C LEU A 174 10.70 -28.52 -24.36
N SER A 175 11.30 -29.70 -24.56
CA SER A 175 12.69 -29.90 -24.98
C SER A 175 12.80 -29.95 -26.51
#